data_AF-A0AAV2BS90-F1
#
_entry.id   AF-A0AAV2BS90-F1
#
_cell.length_a   1.000
_cell.length_b   1.000
_cell.length_c   1.000
_cell.angle_alpha   90.00
_cell.angle_beta   90.00
_cell.angle_gamma   90.00
#
_symmetry.space_group_name_H-M   'P 1'
#
loop_
_entity.id
_entity.type
_entity.pdbx_description
1 polymer ?
#
loop_
_entity_poly.entity_id
_entity_poly.type
_entity_poly.pdbx_seq_one_letter_code
_entity_poly.pdbx_strand_id
1 'polypeptide(L)'
;MNEDEWDEILQRFREEGLDPNLPDDRKLLYVWRWLVDAETNCISLRHQLDKLSRRQSDEMEEIRSCMEQMCNAWEVKVSKLEEENKRFQEQLNFSGQNSGKIVSQEINQMLIEEGLSDITDLGVVEQFAYLLDMRTRLQTKLEQESALRRKCEQLIRISSNLPDCLKLSSPYIQRILDRQKDEYEEEIRHQQETMKHVKEQLKQVHEDELQRLTAENDKLNSELSKLSQKLQELVTHLAKQQEKDTTSLPWVQHILDGSHEKEMKSLKEEVERLKNYCQDQQKQIREQCETLRILERTNKQLELDNETLAFKLSESLAQFDELEDQLRREATRVRRESLYSKITNKDSNAKNINKILDNRPNTQDPAFGDQVKQLKEESSSLKEQLESVQQQLEIMSLKYQTHKERYREKIYRLRILEKEKTERETSFEISSIQRDVEKLKSAASRPPTTTSSPSRRHSVWPVVSYPKKW
;
A
#
# COMPACT_ATOMS: atom_id res chain seq x y z
N MET A 1 57.72 -48.76 29.19
CA MET A 1 57.86 -48.08 27.89
C MET A 1 57.04 -48.92 26.94
N ASN A 2 56.01 -48.32 26.35
CA ASN A 2 55.03 -49.03 25.53
C ASN A 2 55.74 -49.58 24.29
N GLU A 3 55.62 -50.87 24.02
CA GLU A 3 56.16 -51.50 22.79
C GLU A 3 55.68 -50.75 21.53
N ASP A 4 54.49 -50.14 21.61
CA ASP A 4 53.88 -49.31 20.57
C ASP A 4 54.73 -48.10 20.14
N GLU A 5 55.38 -47.39 21.07
CA GLU A 5 56.18 -46.18 20.74
C GLU A 5 57.47 -46.55 19.98
N TRP A 6 58.03 -47.71 20.30
CA TRP A 6 59.23 -48.21 19.64
C TRP A 6 58.92 -48.72 18.24
N ASP A 7 57.79 -49.41 18.07
CA ASP A 7 57.30 -49.86 16.78
C ASP A 7 56.96 -48.69 15.84
N GLU A 8 56.40 -47.60 16.37
CA GLU A 8 56.18 -46.35 15.62
C GLU A 8 57.48 -45.70 15.14
N ILE A 9 58.51 -45.66 15.99
CA ILE A 9 59.83 -45.15 15.59
C ILE A 9 60.40 -46.03 14.47
N LEU A 10 60.42 -47.35 14.65
CA LEU A 10 60.93 -48.27 13.63
C LEU A 10 60.14 -48.19 12.33
N GLN A 11 58.82 -47.97 12.41
CA GLN A 11 57.95 -47.75 11.26
C GLN A 11 58.33 -46.48 10.50
N ARG A 12 58.56 -45.37 11.22
CA ARG A 12 59.00 -44.10 10.61
C ARG A 12 60.39 -44.20 9.98
N PHE A 13 61.30 -44.98 10.56
CA PHE A 13 62.59 -45.30 9.93
C PHE A 13 62.40 -46.01 8.58
N ARG A 14 61.49 -46.99 8.51
CA ARG A 14 61.16 -47.67 7.25
C ARG A 14 60.56 -46.71 6.22
N GLU A 15 59.69 -45.80 6.65
CA GLU A 15 59.03 -44.81 5.79
C GLU A 15 60.02 -43.78 5.21
N GLU A 16 61.05 -43.41 5.98
CA GLU A 16 62.13 -42.52 5.50
C GLU A 16 63.25 -43.26 4.76
N GLY A 17 63.13 -44.58 4.56
CA GLY A 17 64.12 -45.40 3.87
C GLY A 17 65.42 -45.63 4.67
N LEU A 18 65.37 -45.49 6.00
CA LEU A 18 66.49 -45.71 6.90
C LEU A 18 66.50 -47.16 7.42
N ASP A 19 67.69 -47.75 7.59
CA ASP A 19 67.84 -49.12 8.09
C ASP A 19 67.41 -49.25 9.57
N PRO A 20 66.38 -50.06 9.91
CA PRO A 20 65.92 -50.26 11.28
C PRO A 20 66.95 -50.94 12.19
N ASN A 21 68.00 -51.56 11.64
CA ASN A 21 69.05 -52.24 12.40
C ASN A 21 70.29 -51.36 12.69
N LEU A 22 70.20 -50.05 12.43
CA LEU A 22 71.28 -49.11 12.76
C LEU A 22 71.64 -49.17 14.27
N PRO A 23 72.93 -48.97 14.62
CA PRO A 23 73.33 -48.78 16.01
C PRO A 23 72.57 -47.61 16.66
N ASP A 24 72.24 -47.75 17.95
CA ASP A 24 71.37 -46.81 18.66
C ASP A 24 71.89 -45.35 18.60
N ASP A 25 73.21 -45.15 18.66
CA ASP A 25 73.83 -43.83 18.54
C ASP A 25 73.48 -43.11 17.21
N ARG A 26 73.34 -43.88 16.11
CA ARG A 26 72.96 -43.33 14.81
C ARG A 26 71.46 -43.11 14.71
N LYS A 27 70.64 -44.00 15.28
CA LYS A 27 69.18 -43.82 15.34
C LYS A 27 68.82 -42.56 16.13
N LEU A 28 69.52 -42.33 17.24
CA LEU A 28 69.30 -41.18 18.11
C LEU A 28 69.48 -39.85 17.35
N LEU A 29 70.45 -39.76 16.43
CA LEU A 29 70.64 -38.55 15.61
C LEU A 29 69.45 -38.25 14.69
N TYR A 30 68.85 -39.27 14.08
CA TYR A 30 67.67 -39.10 13.22
C TYR A 30 66.44 -38.73 14.05
N VAL A 31 66.22 -39.41 15.18
CA VAL A 31 65.12 -39.09 16.09
C VAL A 31 65.26 -37.67 16.63
N TRP A 32 66.49 -37.24 16.98
CA TRP A 32 66.75 -35.86 17.40
C TRP A 32 66.44 -34.85 16.29
N ARG A 33 66.86 -35.14 15.04
CA ARG A 33 66.52 -34.29 13.89
C ARG A 33 65.00 -34.16 13.73
N TRP A 34 64.27 -35.27 13.77
CA TRP A 34 62.81 -35.24 13.67
C TRP A 34 62.15 -34.46 14.79
N LEU A 35 62.68 -34.55 16.01
CA LEU A 35 62.20 -33.79 17.15
C LEU A 35 62.41 -32.29 16.94
N VAL A 36 63.60 -31.88 16.50
CA VAL A 36 63.91 -30.47 16.19
C VAL A 36 63.05 -29.94 15.04
N ASP A 37 62.85 -30.74 13.98
CA ASP A 37 62.00 -30.38 12.85
C ASP A 37 60.53 -30.25 13.30
N ALA A 38 60.04 -31.18 14.13
CA ALA A 38 58.70 -31.13 14.70
C ALA A 38 58.52 -29.91 15.61
N GLU A 39 59.51 -29.58 16.44
CA GLU A 39 59.50 -28.39 17.29
C GLU A 39 59.45 -27.11 16.44
N THR A 40 60.29 -27.02 15.41
CA THR A 40 60.32 -25.88 14.48
C THR A 40 58.98 -25.74 13.74
N ASN A 41 58.39 -26.85 13.31
CA ASN A 41 57.06 -26.88 12.68
C ASN A 41 55.96 -26.44 13.66
N CYS A 42 55.99 -26.90 14.90
CA CYS A 42 55.04 -26.49 15.94
C CYS A 42 55.13 -24.99 16.23
N ILE A 43 56.33 -24.42 16.30
CA ILE A 43 56.54 -22.97 16.49
C ILE A 43 55.98 -22.20 15.28
N SER A 44 56.27 -22.64 14.06
CA SER A 44 55.77 -22.03 12.82
C SER A 44 54.24 -22.06 12.75
N LEU A 45 53.63 -23.22 13.02
CA LEU A 45 52.17 -23.39 13.04
C LEU A 45 51.52 -22.53 14.13
N ARG A 46 52.13 -22.43 15.31
CA ARG A 46 51.66 -21.54 16.37
C ARG A 46 51.68 -20.08 15.93
N HIS A 47 52.75 -19.63 15.27
CA HIS A 47 52.82 -18.27 14.73
C HIS A 47 51.76 -18.01 13.64
N GLN A 48 51.49 -19.00 12.78
CA GLN A 48 50.43 -18.90 11.78
C GLN A 48 49.04 -18.83 12.43
N LEU A 49 48.79 -19.64 13.46
CA LEU A 49 47.55 -19.61 14.24
C LEU A 49 47.35 -18.23 14.90
N ASP A 50 48.40 -17.68 15.52
CA ASP A 50 48.35 -16.34 16.12
C ASP A 50 48.07 -15.27 15.08
N LYS A 51 48.68 -15.36 13.88
CA LYS A 51 48.43 -14.44 12.77
C LYS A 51 46.99 -14.52 12.26
N LEU A 52 46.45 -15.73 12.13
CA LEU A 52 45.04 -15.94 11.73
C LEU A 52 44.08 -15.42 12.80
N SER A 53 44.36 -15.67 14.08
CA SER A 53 43.55 -15.18 15.19
C SER A 53 43.52 -13.65 15.24
N ARG A 54 44.66 -12.97 15.00
CA ARG A 54 44.70 -11.51 14.89
C ARG A 54 43.88 -10.99 13.71
N ARG A 55 44.04 -11.59 12.52
CA ARG A 55 43.25 -11.22 11.33
C ARG A 55 41.75 -11.38 11.58
N GLN A 56 41.33 -12.49 12.18
CA GLN A 56 39.94 -12.71 12.53
C GLN A 56 39.43 -11.67 13.54
N SER A 57 40.26 -11.29 14.53
CA SER A 57 39.93 -10.24 15.48
C SER A 57 39.75 -8.88 14.79
N ASP A 58 40.62 -8.54 13.85
CA ASP A 58 40.57 -7.29 13.09
C ASP A 58 39.31 -7.25 12.20
N GLU A 59 39.02 -8.34 11.47
CA GLU A 59 37.81 -8.48 10.65
C GLU A 59 36.53 -8.35 11.50
N MET A 60 36.52 -8.95 12.70
CA MET A 60 35.38 -8.81 13.63
C MET A 60 35.23 -7.39 14.19
N GLU A 61 36.30 -6.62 14.31
CA GLU A 61 36.23 -5.20 14.67
C GLU A 61 35.69 -4.36 13.52
N GLU A 62 36.14 -4.62 12.28
CA GLU A 62 35.62 -3.95 11.08
C GLU A 62 34.12 -4.20 10.88
N ILE A 63 33.68 -5.45 11.04
CA ILE A 63 32.25 -5.81 10.96
C ILE A 63 31.46 -5.08 12.04
N ARG A 64 31.96 -5.02 13.28
CA ARG A 64 31.30 -4.29 14.38
C ARG A 64 31.18 -2.79 14.06
N SER A 65 32.25 -2.17 13.57
CA SER A 65 32.24 -0.76 13.17
C SER A 65 31.24 -0.49 12.03
N CYS A 66 31.18 -1.36 11.02
CA CYS A 66 30.21 -1.26 9.94
C CYS A 66 28.76 -1.40 10.44
N MET A 67 28.51 -2.38 11.32
CA MET A 67 27.19 -2.56 11.95
C MET A 67 26.78 -1.34 12.76
N GLU A 68 27.68 -0.76 13.55
CA GLU A 68 27.42 0.44 14.34
C GLU A 68 27.06 1.64 13.45
N GLN A 69 27.83 1.87 12.37
CA GLN A 69 27.52 2.93 11.41
C GLN A 69 26.15 2.73 10.75
N MET A 70 25.83 1.48 10.39
CA MET A 70 24.53 1.14 9.82
C MET A 70 23.40 1.40 10.83
N CYS A 71 23.54 0.95 12.08
CA CYS A 71 22.56 1.20 13.15
C CYS A 71 22.33 2.70 13.36
N ASN A 72 23.40 3.49 13.48
CA ASN A 72 23.31 4.95 13.63
C ASN A 72 22.60 5.61 12.44
N ALA A 73 22.90 5.18 11.21
CA ALA A 73 22.23 5.69 10.01
C ALA A 73 20.73 5.34 9.98
N TRP A 74 20.37 4.13 10.42
CA TRP A 74 18.98 3.71 10.55
C TRP A 74 18.23 4.49 11.62
N GLU A 75 18.82 4.69 12.80
CA GLU A 75 18.23 5.50 13.88
C GLU A 75 17.92 6.92 13.41
N VAL A 76 18.89 7.59 12.78
CA VAL A 76 18.69 8.93 12.22
C VAL A 76 17.57 8.95 11.18
N LYS A 77 17.48 7.92 10.32
CA LYS A 77 16.42 7.82 9.31
C LYS A 77 15.05 7.60 9.95
N VAL A 78 14.96 6.76 10.98
CA VAL A 78 13.72 6.51 11.73
C VAL A 78 13.27 7.79 12.42
N SER A 79 14.15 8.49 13.14
CA SER A 79 13.79 9.76 13.80
C SER A 79 13.28 10.81 12.82
N LYS A 80 13.90 10.94 11.64
CA LYS A 80 13.41 11.86 10.59
C LYS A 80 12.01 11.49 10.10
N LEU A 81 11.75 10.20 9.86
CA LEU A 81 10.45 9.73 9.43
C LEU A 81 9.38 9.94 10.51
N GLU A 82 9.72 9.75 11.78
CA GLU A 82 8.82 10.02 12.91
C GLU A 82 8.47 11.51 13.02
N GLU A 83 9.45 12.40 12.86
CA GLU A 83 9.25 13.85 12.83
C GLU A 83 8.37 14.28 11.64
N GLU A 84 8.63 13.75 10.44
CA GLU A 84 7.81 14.02 9.26
C GLU A 84 6.36 13.53 9.44
N ASN A 85 6.19 12.32 9.97
CA ASN A 85 4.86 11.76 10.23
C ASN A 85 4.10 12.60 11.27
N LYS A 86 4.79 13.07 12.32
CA LYS A 86 4.22 14.00 13.29
C LYS A 86 3.77 15.31 12.64
N ARG A 87 4.59 15.89 11.76
CA ARG A 87 4.22 17.10 10.99
C ARG A 87 3.00 16.87 10.10
N PHE A 88 2.92 15.72 9.42
CA PHE A 88 1.75 15.38 8.60
C PHE A 88 0.49 15.21 9.44
N GLN A 89 0.58 14.58 10.61
CA GLN A 89 -0.55 14.49 11.55
C GLN A 89 -1.00 15.86 12.03
N GLU A 90 -0.08 16.75 12.38
CA GLU A 90 -0.38 18.13 12.77
C GLU A 90 -1.06 18.89 11.62
N GLN A 91 -0.59 18.76 10.38
CA GLN A 91 -1.20 19.37 9.20
C GLN A 91 -2.61 18.82 8.93
N LEU A 92 -2.81 17.50 9.03
CA LEU A 92 -4.11 16.87 8.86
C LEU A 92 -5.10 17.32 9.94
N ASN A 93 -4.65 17.40 11.20
CA ASN A 93 -5.47 17.90 12.29
C ASN A 93 -5.84 19.38 12.10
N PHE A 94 -4.90 20.22 11.68
CA PHE A 94 -5.15 21.63 11.40
C PHE A 94 -6.11 21.81 10.22
N SER A 95 -5.90 21.08 9.12
CA SER A 95 -6.77 21.11 7.95
C SER A 95 -8.16 20.60 8.30
N GLY A 96 -8.28 19.48 9.02
CA GLY A 96 -9.54 18.88 9.42
C GLY A 96 -10.35 19.75 10.40
N GLN A 97 -9.68 20.42 11.35
CA GLN A 97 -10.34 21.36 12.25
C GLN A 97 -10.81 22.61 11.52
N ASN A 98 -10.02 23.17 10.61
CA ASN A 98 -10.41 24.37 9.87
C ASN A 98 -11.52 24.07 8.86
N SER A 99 -11.42 22.97 8.11
CA SER A 99 -12.49 22.54 7.20
C SER A 99 -13.76 22.20 7.97
N GLY A 100 -13.64 21.52 9.12
CA GLY A 100 -14.76 21.23 10.00
C GLY A 100 -15.47 22.49 10.47
N LYS A 101 -14.72 23.51 10.92
CA LYS A 101 -15.28 24.81 11.34
C LYS A 101 -15.98 25.55 10.21
N ILE A 102 -15.37 25.60 9.01
CA ILE A 102 -15.97 26.25 7.84
C ILE A 102 -17.27 25.56 7.45
N VAL A 103 -17.26 24.23 7.36
CA VAL A 103 -18.45 23.44 7.03
C VAL A 103 -19.53 23.59 8.10
N SER A 104 -19.18 23.56 9.39
CA SER A 104 -20.13 23.81 10.48
C SER A 104 -20.74 25.22 10.41
N GLN A 105 -19.95 26.24 10.06
CA GLN A 105 -20.46 27.60 9.89
C GLN A 105 -21.44 27.71 8.70
N GLU A 106 -21.12 27.08 7.57
CA GLU A 106 -21.98 27.08 6.39
C GLU A 106 -23.28 26.30 6.63
N ILE A 107 -23.22 25.15 7.31
CA ILE A 107 -24.41 24.40 7.73
C ILE A 107 -25.29 25.25 8.65
N ASN A 108 -24.69 25.91 9.64
CA ASN A 108 -25.44 26.78 10.55
C ASN A 108 -26.10 27.95 9.82
N GLN A 109 -25.41 28.54 8.84
CA GLN A 109 -25.98 29.61 8.01
C GLN A 109 -27.20 29.12 7.22
N MET A 110 -27.10 27.96 6.56
CA MET A 110 -28.23 27.37 5.83
C MET A 110 -29.41 27.02 6.76
N LEU A 111 -29.14 26.51 7.96
CA LEU A 111 -30.18 26.23 8.94
C LEU A 111 -30.92 27.50 9.38
N ILE A 112 -30.20 28.61 9.56
CA ILE A 112 -30.82 29.91 9.89
C ILE A 112 -31.69 30.40 8.73
N GLU A 113 -31.21 30.30 7.49
CA GLU A 113 -31.95 30.72 6.30
C GLU A 113 -33.25 29.94 6.10
N GLU A 114 -33.27 28.65 6.44
CA GLU A 114 -34.46 27.79 6.41
C GLU A 114 -35.36 27.92 7.66
N GLY A 115 -35.04 28.85 8.57
CA GLY A 115 -35.83 29.10 9.79
C GLY A 115 -35.69 28.02 10.87
N LEU A 116 -34.61 27.24 10.83
CA LEU A 116 -34.26 26.20 11.81
C LEU A 116 -33.16 26.69 12.76
N SER A 117 -33.26 27.94 13.22
CA SER A 117 -32.30 28.53 14.18
C SER A 117 -32.19 27.74 15.48
N ASP A 118 -33.26 27.03 15.87
CA ASP A 118 -33.35 26.38 17.19
C ASP A 118 -32.43 25.16 17.33
N ILE A 119 -31.86 24.67 16.22
CA ILE A 119 -30.95 23.52 16.21
C ILE A 119 -29.49 23.90 15.90
N THR A 120 -29.17 25.19 15.70
CA THR A 120 -27.81 25.63 15.32
C THR A 120 -26.79 25.43 16.43
N ASP A 121 -27.23 25.36 17.68
CA ASP A 121 -26.38 25.14 18.86
C ASP A 121 -26.00 23.66 19.04
N LEU A 122 -26.65 22.75 18.32
CA LEU A 122 -26.35 21.32 18.35
C LEU A 122 -25.10 21.00 17.53
N GLY A 123 -24.42 19.89 17.83
CA GLY A 123 -23.32 19.42 17.01
C GLY A 123 -23.80 19.00 15.61
N VAL A 124 -22.94 19.10 14.58
CA VAL A 124 -23.31 18.77 13.18
C VAL A 124 -24.00 17.40 13.05
N VAL A 125 -23.52 16.39 13.78
CA VAL A 125 -24.12 15.04 13.79
C VAL A 125 -25.54 15.06 14.37
N GLU A 126 -25.76 15.83 15.43
CA GLU A 126 -27.06 15.99 16.10
C GLU A 126 -28.02 16.79 15.22
N GLN A 127 -27.52 17.83 14.52
CA GLN A 127 -28.29 18.57 13.51
C GLN A 127 -28.77 17.64 12.39
N PHE A 128 -27.89 16.79 11.84
CA PHE A 128 -28.28 15.79 10.84
C PHE A 128 -29.27 14.77 11.39
N ALA A 129 -29.08 14.29 12.62
CA ALA A 129 -30.01 13.35 13.24
C ALA A 129 -31.41 13.96 13.39
N TYR A 130 -31.50 15.22 13.82
CA TYR A 130 -32.76 15.97 13.91
C TYR A 130 -33.45 16.09 12.54
N LEU A 131 -32.70 16.51 11.51
CA LEU A 131 -33.24 16.64 10.15
C LEU A 131 -33.73 15.31 9.58
N LEU A 132 -33.01 14.22 9.85
CA LEU A 132 -33.41 12.88 9.41
C LEU A 132 -34.68 12.39 10.12
N ASP A 133 -34.81 12.61 11.43
CA ASP A 133 -36.03 12.28 12.16
C ASP A 133 -37.23 13.09 11.64
N MET A 134 -37.05 14.41 11.45
CA MET A 134 -38.09 15.28 10.93
C MET A 134 -38.51 14.90 9.51
N ARG A 135 -37.54 14.59 8.62
CA ARG A 135 -37.81 14.08 7.27
C ARG A 135 -38.64 12.79 7.32
N THR A 136 -38.25 11.85 8.18
CA THR A 136 -38.93 10.56 8.31
C THR A 136 -40.37 10.75 8.79
N ARG A 137 -40.58 11.62 9.79
CA ARG A 137 -41.91 11.96 10.31
C ARG A 137 -42.80 12.63 9.24
N LEU A 138 -42.26 13.57 8.46
CA LEU A 138 -42.98 14.22 7.37
C LEU A 138 -43.32 13.23 6.25
N GLN A 139 -42.40 12.33 5.91
CA GLN A 139 -42.63 11.29 4.92
C GLN A 139 -43.75 10.34 5.35
N THR A 140 -43.79 9.93 6.62
CA THR A 140 -44.90 9.13 7.15
C THR A 140 -46.24 9.86 7.07
N LYS A 141 -46.27 11.17 7.38
CA LYS A 141 -47.50 11.98 7.23
C LYS A 141 -47.96 12.06 5.78
N LEU A 142 -47.04 12.27 4.84
CA LEU A 142 -47.33 12.33 3.41
C LEU A 142 -47.87 10.98 2.89
N GLU A 143 -47.27 9.88 3.33
CA GLU A 143 -47.73 8.53 2.99
C GLU A 143 -49.15 8.27 3.52
N GLN A 144 -49.46 8.69 4.76
CA GLN A 144 -50.80 8.62 5.33
C GLN A 144 -51.82 9.43 4.52
N GLU A 145 -51.48 10.67 4.15
CA GLU A 145 -52.36 11.50 3.33
C GLU A 145 -52.57 10.89 1.94
N SER A 146 -51.51 10.37 1.31
CA SER A 146 -51.61 9.68 0.02
C SER A 146 -52.50 8.44 0.10
N ALA A 147 -52.44 7.68 1.20
CA ALA A 147 -53.27 6.53 1.43
C ALA A 147 -54.74 6.94 1.64
N LEU A 148 -55.00 8.04 2.34
CA LEU A 148 -56.34 8.61 2.48
C LEU A 148 -56.89 9.07 1.12
N ARG A 149 -56.08 9.76 0.30
CA ARG A 149 -56.47 10.15 -1.06
C ARG A 149 -56.83 8.94 -1.93
N ARG A 150 -56.02 7.87 -1.91
CA ARG A 150 -56.33 6.62 -2.63
C ARG A 150 -57.64 5.98 -2.14
N LYS A 151 -57.91 6.00 -0.82
CA LYS A 151 -59.17 5.51 -0.25
C LYS A 151 -60.36 6.35 -0.73
N CYS A 152 -60.24 7.67 -0.77
CA CYS A 152 -61.27 8.56 -1.32
C CYS A 152 -61.50 8.31 -2.82
N GLU A 153 -60.45 8.18 -3.61
CA GLU A 153 -60.54 7.84 -5.04
C GLU A 153 -61.17 6.46 -5.27
N GLN A 154 -60.85 5.47 -4.42
CA GLN A 154 -61.45 4.14 -4.50
C GLN A 154 -62.94 4.18 -4.14
N LEU A 155 -63.34 4.98 -3.15
CA LEU A 155 -64.76 5.22 -2.85
C LEU A 155 -65.48 5.90 -4.01
N ILE A 156 -64.84 6.87 -4.67
CA ILE A 156 -65.35 7.50 -5.90
C ILE A 156 -65.52 6.45 -7.01
N ARG A 157 -64.55 5.56 -7.22
CA ARG A 157 -64.64 4.49 -8.23
C ARG A 157 -65.71 3.44 -7.91
N ILE A 158 -65.89 3.08 -6.64
CA ILE A 158 -66.97 2.19 -6.21
C ILE A 158 -68.33 2.86 -6.45
N SER A 159 -68.43 4.17 -6.18
CA SER A 159 -69.64 4.94 -6.48
C SER A 159 -69.95 5.05 -7.98
N SER A 160 -68.92 5.13 -8.84
CA SER A 160 -69.10 5.19 -10.30
C SER A 160 -69.47 3.84 -10.93
N ASN A 161 -69.18 2.73 -10.25
CA ASN A 161 -69.48 1.36 -10.69
C ASN A 161 -70.84 0.83 -10.17
N LEU A 162 -71.65 1.66 -9.52
CA LEU A 162 -73.04 1.31 -9.20
C LEU A 162 -73.84 1.01 -10.50
N PRO A 163 -74.76 0.04 -10.50
CA PRO A 163 -75.66 -0.19 -11.63
C PRO A 163 -76.46 1.08 -11.98
N ASP A 164 -76.65 1.36 -13.27
CA ASP A 164 -77.33 2.58 -13.74
C ASP A 164 -78.77 2.73 -13.21
N CYS A 165 -79.40 1.65 -12.72
CA CYS A 165 -80.70 1.68 -12.06
C CYS A 165 -80.68 2.29 -10.64
N LEU A 166 -79.50 2.47 -10.04
CA LEU A 166 -79.29 3.16 -8.76
C LEU A 166 -78.47 4.45 -8.93
N LYS A 167 -77.92 4.72 -10.12
CA LYS A 167 -77.44 6.05 -10.48
C LYS A 167 -78.66 6.93 -10.70
N LEU A 168 -78.86 7.92 -9.84
CA LEU A 168 -79.80 9.01 -10.06
C LEU A 168 -79.35 9.89 -11.25
N SER A 169 -79.13 9.32 -12.43
CA SER A 169 -78.86 10.07 -13.66
C SER A 169 -80.19 10.54 -14.25
N SER A 170 -80.85 11.43 -13.51
CA SER A 170 -81.83 12.32 -14.11
C SER A 170 -81.11 13.10 -15.23
N PRO A 171 -81.72 13.31 -16.41
CA PRO A 171 -81.18 14.17 -17.47
C PRO A 171 -80.80 15.58 -16.99
N TYR A 172 -81.34 15.98 -15.83
CA TYR A 172 -80.95 17.18 -15.10
C TYR A 172 -79.53 17.11 -14.51
N ILE A 173 -79.15 15.99 -13.90
CA ILE A 173 -77.83 15.79 -13.28
C ILE A 173 -76.75 15.66 -14.36
N GLN A 174 -77.07 15.04 -15.50
CA GLN A 174 -76.13 15.02 -16.63
C GLN A 174 -75.86 16.42 -17.17
N ARG A 175 -76.89 17.27 -17.30
CA ARG A 175 -76.69 18.69 -17.67
C ARG A 175 -75.90 19.47 -16.64
N ILE A 176 -76.02 19.15 -15.34
CA ILE A 176 -75.20 19.78 -14.30
C ILE A 176 -73.73 19.35 -14.45
N LEU A 177 -73.46 18.07 -14.72
CA LEU A 177 -72.10 17.59 -14.91
C LEU A 177 -71.45 18.15 -16.19
N ASP A 178 -72.20 18.24 -17.29
CA ASP A 178 -71.73 18.86 -18.53
C ASP A 178 -71.46 20.35 -18.31
N ARG A 179 -72.34 21.05 -17.60
CA ARG A 179 -72.13 22.45 -17.19
C ARG A 179 -70.90 22.63 -16.30
N GLN A 180 -70.70 21.74 -15.32
CA GLN A 180 -69.51 21.78 -14.47
C GLN A 180 -68.23 21.52 -15.26
N LYS A 181 -68.28 20.62 -16.24
CA LYS A 181 -67.16 20.37 -17.15
C LYS A 181 -66.82 21.63 -17.96
N ASP A 182 -67.83 22.31 -18.52
CA ASP A 182 -67.63 23.56 -19.25
C ASP A 182 -67.08 24.66 -18.32
N GLU A 183 -67.57 24.77 -17.08
CA GLU A 183 -67.06 25.69 -16.05
C GLU A 183 -65.59 25.40 -15.69
N TYR A 184 -65.20 24.12 -15.56
CA TYR A 184 -63.79 23.75 -15.32
C TYR A 184 -62.90 24.01 -16.54
N GLU A 185 -63.40 23.80 -17.76
CA GLU A 185 -62.67 24.13 -18.99
C GLU A 185 -62.48 25.65 -19.13
N GLU A 186 -63.48 26.45 -18.77
CA GLU A 186 -63.38 27.92 -18.69
C GLU A 186 -62.40 28.37 -17.61
N GLU A 187 -62.42 27.75 -16.43
CA GLU A 187 -61.49 28.06 -15.35
C GLU A 187 -60.03 27.73 -15.74
N ILE A 188 -59.79 26.60 -16.41
CA ILE A 188 -58.46 26.27 -16.95
C ILE A 188 -58.02 27.30 -18.00
N ARG A 189 -58.92 27.74 -18.89
CA ARG A 189 -58.62 28.81 -19.85
C ARG A 189 -58.28 30.12 -19.13
N HIS A 190 -59.04 30.49 -18.11
CA HIS A 190 -58.79 31.68 -17.30
C HIS A 190 -57.46 31.60 -16.55
N GLN A 191 -57.12 30.44 -15.99
CA GLN A 191 -55.83 30.19 -15.34
C GLN A 191 -54.66 30.27 -16.34
N GLN A 192 -54.83 29.78 -17.55
CA GLN A 192 -53.82 29.92 -18.61
C GLN A 192 -53.65 31.38 -19.05
N GLU A 193 -54.73 32.14 -19.15
CA GLU A 193 -54.68 33.58 -19.49
C GLU A 193 -54.06 34.41 -18.36
N THR A 194 -54.41 34.15 -17.11
CA THR A 194 -53.79 34.82 -15.94
C THR A 194 -52.30 34.46 -15.84
N MET A 195 -51.92 33.20 -16.04
CA MET A 195 -50.53 32.78 -16.08
C MET A 195 -49.76 33.46 -17.23
N LYS A 196 -50.39 33.61 -18.40
CA LYS A 196 -49.83 34.37 -19.53
C LYS A 196 -49.63 35.84 -19.17
N HIS A 197 -50.59 36.46 -18.47
CA HIS A 197 -50.48 37.85 -18.01
C HIS A 197 -49.36 38.03 -16.98
N VAL A 198 -49.26 37.13 -15.99
CA VAL A 198 -48.17 37.14 -15.00
C VAL A 198 -46.80 36.97 -15.67
N LYS A 199 -46.70 36.07 -16.66
CA LYS A 199 -45.47 35.87 -17.42
C LYS A 199 -45.05 37.13 -18.19
N GLU A 200 -46.02 37.84 -18.78
CA GLU A 200 -45.75 39.10 -19.47
C GLU A 200 -45.35 40.20 -18.49
N GLN A 201 -46.02 40.32 -17.33
CA GLN A 201 -45.63 41.25 -16.27
C GLN A 201 -44.21 40.98 -15.76
N LEU A 202 -43.85 39.70 -15.54
CA LEU A 202 -42.50 39.34 -15.10
C LEU A 202 -41.45 39.70 -16.16
N LYS A 203 -41.76 39.49 -17.43
CA LYS A 203 -40.91 39.89 -18.54
C LYS A 203 -40.72 41.41 -18.58
N GLN A 204 -41.79 42.17 -18.37
CA GLN A 204 -41.73 43.63 -18.29
C GLN A 204 -40.85 44.09 -17.12
N VAL A 205 -41.03 43.52 -15.92
CA VAL A 205 -40.22 43.85 -14.75
C VAL A 205 -38.73 43.55 -14.98
N HIS A 206 -38.41 42.42 -15.64
CA HIS A 206 -37.03 42.11 -16.01
C HIS A 206 -36.45 43.10 -17.04
N GLU A 207 -37.25 43.55 -18.01
CA GLU A 207 -36.83 44.54 -19.00
C GLU A 207 -36.60 45.91 -18.36
N ASP A 208 -37.49 46.32 -17.45
CA ASP A 208 -37.34 47.56 -16.67
C ASP A 208 -36.09 47.51 -15.75
N GLU A 209 -35.83 46.37 -15.10
CA GLU A 209 -34.65 46.19 -14.26
C GLU A 209 -33.34 46.22 -15.07
N LEU A 210 -33.32 45.58 -16.24
CA LEU A 210 -32.19 45.64 -17.17
C LEU A 210 -31.93 47.07 -17.64
N GLN A 211 -32.98 47.83 -17.97
CA GLN A 211 -32.84 49.24 -18.35
C GLN A 211 -32.31 50.08 -17.18
N ARG A 212 -32.80 49.85 -15.95
CA ARG A 212 -32.31 50.52 -14.74
C ARG A 212 -30.83 50.24 -14.49
N LEU A 213 -30.42 48.97 -14.53
CA LEU A 213 -29.02 48.57 -14.34
C LEU A 213 -28.11 49.15 -15.44
N THR A 214 -28.60 49.21 -16.68
CA THR A 214 -27.85 49.83 -17.78
C THR A 214 -27.65 51.33 -17.56
N ALA A 215 -28.72 52.04 -17.16
CA ALA A 215 -28.64 53.47 -16.85
C ALA A 215 -27.73 53.76 -15.65
N GLU A 216 -27.75 52.92 -14.61
CA GLU A 216 -26.86 53.03 -13.46
C GLU A 216 -25.40 52.77 -13.86
N ASN A 217 -25.14 51.77 -14.71
CA ASN A 217 -23.81 51.48 -15.23
C ASN A 217 -23.27 52.67 -16.04
N ASP A 218 -24.08 53.26 -16.92
CA ASP A 218 -23.71 54.47 -17.67
C ASP A 218 -23.41 55.66 -16.74
N LYS A 219 -24.21 55.83 -15.69
CA LYS A 219 -23.97 56.86 -14.68
C LYS A 219 -22.64 56.64 -13.95
N LEU A 220 -22.38 55.43 -13.47
CA LEU A 220 -21.12 55.06 -12.80
C LEU A 220 -19.92 55.21 -13.73
N ASN A 221 -20.03 54.83 -15.00
CA ASN A 221 -18.98 55.05 -16.00
C ASN A 221 -18.70 56.54 -16.23
N SER A 222 -19.75 57.38 -16.23
CA SER A 222 -19.58 58.83 -16.33
C SER A 222 -18.90 59.42 -15.09
N GLU A 223 -19.22 58.93 -13.89
CA GLU A 223 -18.59 59.35 -12.63
C GLU A 223 -17.13 58.90 -12.56
N LEU A 224 -16.84 57.66 -12.96
CA LEU A 224 -15.49 57.11 -13.04
C LEU A 224 -14.63 57.90 -14.04
N SER A 225 -15.18 58.27 -15.20
CA SER A 225 -14.51 59.14 -16.17
C SER A 225 -14.20 60.53 -15.59
N LYS A 226 -15.16 61.15 -14.90
CA LYS A 226 -14.95 62.44 -14.21
C LYS A 226 -13.90 62.37 -13.11
N LEU A 227 -13.90 61.29 -12.30
CA LEU A 227 -12.90 61.08 -11.25
C LEU A 227 -11.51 60.82 -11.84
N SER A 228 -11.42 60.03 -12.91
CA SER A 228 -10.19 59.81 -13.65
C SER A 228 -9.63 61.11 -14.22
N GLN A 229 -10.48 61.97 -14.80
CA GLN A 229 -10.08 63.28 -15.28
C GLN A 229 -9.58 64.19 -14.14
N LYS A 230 -10.29 64.24 -13.00
CA LYS A 230 -9.83 64.99 -11.82
C LYS A 230 -8.50 64.48 -11.28
N LEU A 231 -8.29 63.17 -11.27
CA LEU A 231 -7.02 62.55 -10.86
C LEU A 231 -5.90 62.96 -11.82
N GLN A 232 -6.15 62.94 -13.13
CA GLN A 232 -5.22 63.41 -14.15
C GLN A 232 -4.88 64.90 -13.96
N GLU A 233 -5.89 65.74 -13.70
CA GLU A 233 -5.70 67.16 -13.40
C GLU A 233 -4.87 67.37 -12.13
N LEU A 234 -5.15 66.66 -11.04
CA LEU A 234 -4.36 66.71 -9.81
C LEU A 234 -2.92 66.22 -10.01
N VAL A 235 -2.72 65.15 -10.78
CA VAL A 235 -1.38 64.65 -11.13
C VAL A 235 -0.60 65.69 -11.94
N THR A 236 -1.24 66.34 -12.92
CA THR A 236 -0.59 67.43 -13.68
C THR A 236 -0.36 68.67 -12.84
N HIS A 237 -1.23 68.99 -11.89
CA HIS A 237 -1.03 70.07 -10.91
C HIS A 237 0.13 69.77 -9.96
N LEU A 238 0.23 68.54 -9.44
CA LEU A 238 1.35 68.09 -8.62
C LEU A 238 2.66 68.12 -9.41
N ALA A 239 2.67 67.67 -10.67
CA ALA A 239 3.83 67.76 -11.54
C ALA A 239 4.26 69.22 -11.80
N LYS A 240 3.30 70.15 -11.94
CA LYS A 240 3.56 71.60 -12.09
C LYS A 240 3.96 72.29 -10.78
N GLN A 241 3.49 71.82 -9.62
CA GLN A 241 3.93 72.28 -8.29
C GLN A 241 5.30 71.72 -7.92
N GLN A 242 5.70 70.56 -8.46
CA GLN A 242 7.02 69.96 -8.26
C GLN A 242 8.18 70.81 -8.82
N GLU A 243 7.91 71.75 -9.74
CA GLU A 243 8.90 72.75 -10.17
C GLU A 243 9.13 73.88 -9.13
N LYS A 244 8.29 73.99 -8.08
CA LYS A 244 8.36 75.09 -7.11
C LYS A 244 8.50 74.71 -5.63
N ASP A 245 8.28 73.46 -5.24
CA ASP A 245 8.38 73.05 -3.83
C ASP A 245 9.43 71.94 -3.59
N THR A 246 10.52 72.34 -2.92
CA THR A 246 11.66 71.52 -2.47
C THR A 246 11.31 70.61 -1.28
N THR A 247 10.24 69.84 -1.36
CA THR A 247 9.77 68.98 -0.25
C THR A 247 9.69 67.50 -0.62
N SER A 248 10.01 67.12 -1.87
CA SER A 248 10.13 65.72 -2.32
C SER A 248 11.52 65.10 -2.09
N LEU A 249 12.38 65.75 -1.29
CA LEU A 249 13.76 65.31 -1.08
C LEU A 249 13.89 63.82 -0.66
N PRO A 250 13.07 63.24 0.24
CA PRO A 250 13.34 61.88 0.73
C PRO A 250 13.19 60.78 -0.34
N TRP A 251 12.16 60.85 -1.18
CA TRP A 251 11.90 59.82 -2.20
C TRP A 251 12.85 59.96 -3.40
N VAL A 252 13.14 61.21 -3.80
CA VAL A 252 14.12 61.48 -4.87
C VAL A 252 15.54 61.13 -4.41
N GLN A 253 15.86 61.33 -3.14
CA GLN A 253 17.14 60.96 -2.54
C GLN A 253 17.29 59.43 -2.45
N HIS A 254 16.23 58.68 -2.14
CA HIS A 254 16.19 57.20 -2.17
C HIS A 254 16.30 56.58 -3.59
N ILE A 255 16.09 57.39 -4.63
CA ILE A 255 16.30 57.01 -6.02
C ILE A 255 17.71 57.40 -6.48
N LEU A 256 18.22 58.57 -6.06
CA LEU A 256 19.55 59.08 -6.42
C LEU A 256 20.70 58.46 -5.60
N ASP A 257 20.45 57.93 -4.40
CA ASP A 257 21.44 57.23 -3.55
C ASP A 257 21.68 55.77 -3.98
N GLY A 258 21.00 55.33 -5.04
CA GLY A 258 21.10 53.99 -5.60
C GLY A 258 20.55 52.90 -4.69
N SER A 259 19.77 53.24 -3.66
CA SER A 259 19.17 52.26 -2.74
C SER A 259 18.30 51.25 -3.51
N HIS A 260 17.47 51.75 -4.42
CA HIS A 260 16.65 50.91 -5.30
C HIS A 260 17.48 50.01 -6.24
N GLU A 261 18.61 50.48 -6.75
CA GLU A 261 19.51 49.68 -7.60
C GLU A 261 20.21 48.57 -6.79
N LYS A 262 20.57 48.85 -5.53
CA LYS A 262 21.14 47.86 -4.61
C LYS A 262 20.13 46.77 -4.26
N GLU A 263 18.88 47.15 -3.97
CA GLU A 263 17.79 46.18 -3.75
C GLU A 263 17.51 45.34 -4.99
N MET A 264 17.43 45.96 -6.17
CA MET A 264 17.26 45.24 -7.44
C MET A 264 18.42 44.27 -7.72
N LYS A 265 19.66 44.67 -7.40
CA LYS A 265 20.83 43.81 -7.54
C LYS A 265 20.79 42.64 -6.55
N SER A 266 20.46 42.91 -5.29
CA SER A 266 20.28 41.87 -4.26
C SER A 266 19.19 40.86 -4.63
N LEU A 267 18.05 41.34 -5.16
CA LEU A 267 16.97 40.48 -5.62
C LEU A 267 17.38 39.65 -6.84
N LYS A 268 18.13 40.22 -7.79
CA LYS A 268 18.67 39.45 -8.94
C LYS A 268 19.66 38.37 -8.49
N GLU A 269 20.52 38.67 -7.53
CA GLU A 269 21.45 37.70 -6.96
C GLU A 269 20.72 36.60 -6.18
N GLU A 270 19.65 36.92 -5.46
CA GLU A 270 18.79 35.93 -4.80
C GLU A 270 18.07 35.04 -5.83
N VAL A 271 17.53 35.62 -6.90
CA VAL A 271 16.88 34.85 -7.97
C VAL A 271 17.87 33.89 -8.63
N GLU A 272 19.10 34.33 -8.92
CA GLU A 272 20.10 33.43 -9.52
C GLU A 272 20.56 32.35 -8.53
N ARG A 273 20.68 32.66 -7.23
CA ARG A 273 20.95 31.66 -6.18
C ARG A 273 19.85 30.61 -6.10
N LEU A 274 18.58 31.03 -6.07
CA LEU A 274 17.44 30.12 -6.03
C LEU A 274 17.35 29.27 -7.30
N LYS A 275 17.65 29.85 -8.46
CA LYS A 275 17.69 29.12 -9.73
C LYS A 275 18.77 28.03 -9.74
N ASN A 276 19.98 28.34 -9.26
CA ASN A 276 21.06 27.36 -9.12
C ASN A 276 20.67 26.24 -8.14
N TYR A 277 20.08 26.61 -7.00
CA TYR A 277 19.58 25.64 -6.03
C TYR A 277 18.52 24.70 -6.62
N CYS A 278 17.55 25.23 -7.38
CA CYS A 278 16.57 24.41 -8.09
C CYS A 278 17.22 23.47 -9.12
N GLN A 279 18.24 23.93 -9.84
CA GLN A 279 18.97 23.09 -10.80
C GLN A 279 19.74 21.95 -10.12
N ASP A 280 20.41 22.24 -9.00
CA ASP A 280 21.15 21.25 -8.21
C ASP A 280 20.20 20.21 -7.61
N GLN A 281 19.08 20.65 -7.04
CA GLN A 281 18.03 19.74 -6.58
C GLN A 281 17.50 18.86 -7.72
N GLN A 282 17.27 19.41 -8.91
CA GLN A 282 16.81 18.64 -10.06
C GLN A 282 17.86 17.65 -10.59
N LYS A 283 19.15 17.95 -10.42
CA LYS A 283 20.24 17.00 -10.70
C LYS A 283 20.24 15.87 -9.66
N GLN A 284 20.13 16.19 -8.38
CA GLN A 284 20.07 15.21 -7.30
C GLN A 284 18.87 14.26 -7.44
N ILE A 285 17.69 14.78 -7.79
CA ILE A 285 16.50 13.96 -8.05
C ILE A 285 16.76 12.99 -9.21
N ARG A 286 17.41 13.44 -10.29
CA ARG A 286 17.74 12.57 -11.43
C ARG A 286 18.71 11.45 -11.05
N GLU A 287 19.73 11.76 -10.26
CA GLU A 287 20.68 10.76 -9.75
C GLU A 287 19.97 9.74 -8.86
N GLN A 288 19.11 10.19 -7.94
CA GLN A 288 18.30 9.33 -7.08
C GLN A 288 17.36 8.43 -7.88
N CYS A 289 16.67 8.95 -8.90
CA CYS A 289 15.83 8.15 -9.78
C CYS A 289 16.61 7.05 -10.50
N GLU A 290 17.85 7.31 -10.94
CA GLU A 290 18.66 6.27 -11.58
C GLU A 290 19.14 5.22 -10.56
N THR A 291 19.52 5.63 -9.34
CA THR A 291 19.85 4.67 -8.28
C THR A 291 18.66 3.77 -7.92
N LEU A 292 17.46 4.33 -7.83
CA LEU A 292 16.22 3.56 -7.59
C LEU A 292 15.98 2.57 -8.73
N ARG A 293 16.12 3.00 -9.98
CA ARG A 293 15.94 2.12 -11.14
C ARG A 293 16.94 0.96 -11.16
N ILE A 294 18.20 1.19 -10.76
CA ILE A 294 19.19 0.11 -10.63
C ILE A 294 18.79 -0.84 -9.51
N LEU A 295 18.39 -0.32 -8.34
CA LEU A 295 17.95 -1.12 -7.21
C LEU A 295 16.73 -1.99 -7.55
N GLU A 296 15.74 -1.43 -8.26
CA GLU A 296 14.57 -2.16 -8.74
C GLU A 296 14.95 -3.33 -9.65
N ARG A 297 15.89 -3.12 -10.59
CA ARG A 297 16.39 -4.19 -11.46
C ARG A 297 17.10 -5.27 -10.65
N THR A 298 17.96 -4.90 -9.70
CA THR A 298 18.66 -5.87 -8.85
C THR A 298 17.71 -6.63 -7.94
N ASN A 299 16.68 -5.97 -7.41
CA ASN A 299 15.69 -6.62 -6.55
C ASN A 299 14.85 -7.62 -7.35
N LYS A 300 14.43 -7.25 -8.56
CA LYS A 300 13.72 -8.17 -9.46
C LYS A 300 14.58 -9.38 -9.85
N GLN A 301 15.89 -9.20 -10.02
CA GLN A 301 16.80 -10.32 -10.25
C GLN A 301 16.87 -11.25 -9.04
N LEU A 302 16.98 -10.69 -7.83
CA LEU A 302 16.97 -11.47 -6.58
C LEU A 302 15.65 -12.23 -6.38
N GLU A 303 14.51 -11.65 -6.76
CA GLU A 303 13.21 -12.35 -6.75
C GLU A 303 13.24 -13.58 -7.67
N LEU A 304 13.73 -13.44 -8.90
CA LEU A 304 13.87 -14.57 -9.84
C LEU A 304 14.84 -15.64 -9.34
N ASP A 305 15.95 -15.23 -8.73
CA ASP A 305 16.93 -16.16 -8.16
C ASP A 305 16.34 -16.92 -6.97
N ASN A 306 15.56 -16.24 -6.11
CA ASN A 306 14.84 -16.86 -5.00
C ASN A 306 13.77 -17.84 -5.49
N GLU A 307 13.01 -17.50 -6.53
CA GLU A 307 12.05 -18.42 -7.15
C GLU A 307 12.76 -19.66 -7.72
N THR A 308 13.91 -19.46 -8.36
CA THR A 308 14.73 -20.55 -8.91
C THR A 308 15.26 -21.47 -7.79
N LEU A 309 15.73 -20.89 -6.68
CA LEU A 309 16.19 -21.65 -5.51
C LEU A 309 15.04 -22.41 -4.85
N ALA A 310 13.87 -21.78 -4.71
CA ALA A 310 12.67 -22.43 -4.17
C ALA A 310 12.23 -23.60 -5.05
N PHE A 311 12.30 -23.46 -6.37
CA PHE A 311 12.04 -24.56 -7.31
C PHE A 311 13.02 -25.72 -7.14
N LYS A 312 14.34 -25.44 -7.13
CA LYS A 312 15.38 -26.47 -6.92
C LYS A 312 15.27 -27.17 -5.57
N LEU A 313 14.91 -26.43 -4.52
CA LEU A 313 14.68 -26.99 -3.20
C LEU A 313 13.47 -27.94 -3.22
N SER A 314 12.39 -27.52 -3.89
CA SER A 314 11.18 -28.34 -4.04
C SER A 314 11.46 -29.63 -4.83
N GLU A 315 12.26 -29.54 -5.89
CA GLU A 315 12.73 -30.69 -6.66
C GLU A 315 13.59 -31.63 -5.81
N SER A 316 14.53 -31.08 -5.04
CA SER A 316 15.39 -31.88 -4.13
C SER A 316 14.57 -32.59 -3.05
N LEU A 317 13.58 -31.91 -2.47
CA LEU A 317 12.68 -32.50 -1.47
C LEU A 317 11.85 -33.64 -2.08
N ALA A 318 11.33 -33.48 -3.29
CA ALA A 318 10.62 -34.55 -3.99
C ALA A 318 11.51 -35.78 -4.25
N GLN A 319 12.79 -35.57 -4.60
CA GLN A 319 13.76 -36.65 -4.75
C GLN A 319 14.04 -37.36 -3.42
N PHE A 320 14.13 -36.62 -2.31
CA PHE A 320 14.28 -37.22 -0.98
C PHE A 320 13.07 -38.06 -0.60
N ASP A 321 11.85 -37.57 -0.83
CA ASP A 321 10.62 -38.32 -0.58
C ASP A 321 10.60 -39.62 -1.40
N GLU A 322 11.02 -39.58 -2.67
CA GLU A 322 11.07 -40.77 -3.52
C GLU A 322 12.12 -41.79 -3.05
N LEU A 323 13.30 -41.33 -2.62
CA LEU A 323 14.32 -42.20 -2.03
C LEU A 323 13.88 -42.79 -0.69
N GLU A 324 13.18 -42.04 0.14
CA GLU A 324 12.62 -42.55 1.40
C GLU A 324 11.58 -43.64 1.12
N ASP A 325 10.72 -43.42 0.13
CA ASP A 325 9.75 -44.40 -0.35
C ASP A 325 10.41 -45.68 -0.87
N GLN A 326 11.48 -45.55 -1.65
CA GLN A 326 12.28 -46.69 -2.11
C GLN A 326 12.87 -47.45 -0.92
N LEU A 327 13.45 -46.75 0.06
CA LEU A 327 14.00 -47.35 1.27
C LEU A 327 12.93 -48.10 2.08
N ARG A 328 11.72 -47.53 2.21
CA ARG A 328 10.58 -48.18 2.88
C ARG A 328 10.12 -49.44 2.16
N ARG A 329 10.03 -49.41 0.82
CA ARG A 329 9.69 -50.58 0.00
C ARG A 329 10.76 -51.66 0.13
N GLU A 330 12.03 -51.27 0.12
CA GLU A 330 13.18 -52.16 0.23
C GLU A 330 13.25 -52.83 1.62
N ALA A 331 13.08 -52.06 2.70
CA ALA A 331 12.95 -52.61 4.05
C ALA A 331 11.80 -53.62 4.16
N THR A 332 10.68 -53.35 3.49
CA THR A 332 9.52 -54.26 3.43
C THR A 332 9.83 -55.51 2.59
N ARG A 333 10.60 -55.38 1.50
CA ARG A 333 11.08 -56.50 0.67
C ARG A 333 12.01 -57.40 1.48
N VAL A 334 13.05 -56.84 2.10
CA VAL A 334 14.01 -57.56 2.94
C VAL A 334 13.29 -58.28 4.09
N ARG A 335 12.31 -57.63 4.73
CA ARG A 335 11.49 -58.28 5.77
C ARG A 335 10.71 -59.48 5.23
N ARG A 336 10.11 -59.36 4.04
CA ARG A 336 9.41 -60.47 3.37
C ARG A 336 10.37 -61.60 3.00
N GLU A 337 11.51 -61.30 2.40
CA GLU A 337 12.53 -62.29 2.04
C GLU A 337 13.09 -63.00 3.28
N SER A 338 13.32 -62.27 4.39
CA SER A 338 13.72 -62.87 5.68
C SER A 338 12.65 -63.81 6.24
N LEU A 339 11.36 -63.45 6.13
CA LEU A 339 10.27 -64.33 6.53
C LEU A 339 10.19 -65.58 5.63
N TYR A 340 10.33 -65.43 4.31
CA TYR A 340 10.38 -66.57 3.39
C TYR A 340 11.56 -67.50 3.70
N SER A 341 12.76 -66.97 3.91
CA SER A 341 13.94 -67.75 4.31
C SER A 341 13.75 -68.48 5.65
N LYS A 342 13.10 -67.84 6.63
CA LYS A 342 12.75 -68.48 7.91
C LYS A 342 11.71 -69.59 7.74
N ILE A 343 10.76 -69.46 6.81
CA ILE A 343 9.76 -70.49 6.51
C ILE A 343 10.42 -71.67 5.79
N THR A 344 11.25 -71.43 4.78
CA THR A 344 11.99 -72.50 4.09
C THR A 344 12.98 -73.22 5.01
N ASN A 345 13.61 -72.50 5.95
CA ASN A 345 14.46 -73.11 6.98
C ASN A 345 13.66 -73.87 8.05
N LYS A 346 12.40 -73.47 8.32
CA LYS A 346 11.49 -74.24 9.18
C LYS A 346 11.05 -75.55 8.51
N ASP A 347 10.88 -75.58 7.20
CA ASP A 347 10.56 -76.82 6.46
C ASP A 347 11.75 -77.79 6.39
N SER A 348 13.00 -77.30 6.36
CA SER A 348 14.20 -78.13 6.50
C SER A 348 14.44 -78.58 7.95
N ASN A 349 14.12 -77.75 8.96
CA ASN A 349 14.22 -78.14 10.37
C ASN A 349 13.06 -79.02 10.85
N ALA A 350 11.86 -78.93 10.28
CA ALA A 350 10.74 -79.81 10.60
C ALA A 350 11.05 -81.28 10.24
N LYS A 351 11.90 -81.51 9.23
CA LYS A 351 12.41 -82.85 8.89
C LYS A 351 13.48 -83.37 9.86
N ASN A 352 14.19 -82.51 10.57
CA ASN A 352 15.19 -82.89 11.59
C ASN A 352 14.63 -82.93 13.02
N ILE A 353 13.57 -82.17 13.33
CA ILE A 353 12.96 -82.14 14.66
C ILE A 353 12.17 -83.43 14.96
N ASN A 354 11.61 -84.10 13.95
CA ASN A 354 10.95 -85.40 14.15
C ASN A 354 11.90 -86.56 14.50
N LYS A 355 13.24 -86.35 14.49
CA LYS A 355 14.23 -87.32 14.98
C LYS A 355 14.83 -86.98 16.35
N ILE A 356 14.51 -85.82 16.92
CA ILE A 356 15.00 -85.37 18.23
C ILE A 356 13.80 -85.04 19.13
N LEU A 357 12.79 -85.92 19.14
CA LEU A 357 11.67 -85.82 20.08
C LEU A 357 11.50 -87.06 20.97
N ASP A 358 12.36 -88.09 20.81
CA ASP A 358 12.31 -89.32 21.61
C ASP A 358 13.23 -89.34 22.83
N ASN A 359 14.00 -88.27 23.09
CA ASN A 359 14.82 -88.21 24.32
C ASN A 359 15.03 -86.77 24.77
N ARG A 360 14.22 -86.30 25.72
CA ARG A 360 14.62 -85.18 26.57
C ARG A 360 14.07 -85.33 27.99
N PRO A 361 14.95 -85.35 29.01
CA PRO A 361 14.51 -85.42 30.39
C PRO A 361 13.96 -84.06 30.84
N ASN A 362 12.89 -84.15 31.61
CA ASN A 362 12.21 -83.07 32.29
C ASN A 362 13.12 -82.54 33.42
N THR A 363 13.71 -81.36 33.25
CA THR A 363 14.37 -80.63 34.34
C THR A 363 13.85 -79.20 34.31
N GLN A 364 12.99 -78.89 35.28
CA GLN A 364 12.61 -77.53 35.62
C GLN A 364 13.80 -76.87 36.30
N ASP A 365 14.43 -75.91 35.63
CA ASP A 365 15.52 -75.13 36.17
C ASP A 365 14.98 -73.76 36.62
N PRO A 366 14.92 -73.45 37.93
CA PRO A 366 14.32 -72.21 38.44
C PRO A 366 15.04 -70.94 37.95
N ALA A 367 16.31 -71.03 37.53
CA ALA A 367 17.06 -69.92 36.96
C ALA A 367 16.50 -69.40 35.62
N PHE A 368 15.86 -70.27 34.82
CA PHE A 368 15.19 -69.85 33.59
C PHE A 368 13.91 -69.07 33.86
N GLY A 369 13.23 -69.34 34.98
CA GLY A 369 12.01 -68.63 35.38
C GLY A 369 12.27 -67.17 35.72
N ASP A 370 13.35 -66.89 36.45
CA ASP A 370 13.75 -65.53 36.82
C ASP A 370 14.21 -64.71 35.61
N GLN A 371 14.96 -65.34 34.69
CA GLN A 371 15.40 -64.68 33.45
C GLN A 371 14.22 -64.35 32.51
N VAL A 372 13.24 -65.25 32.42
CA VAL A 372 12.00 -65.01 31.66
C VAL A 372 11.16 -63.91 32.32
N LYS A 373 11.14 -63.84 33.65
CA LYS A 373 10.42 -62.78 34.38
C LYS A 373 11.08 -61.41 34.18
N GLN A 374 12.41 -61.35 34.24
CA GLN A 374 13.18 -60.13 33.98
C GLN A 374 12.98 -59.61 32.54
N LEU A 375 13.06 -60.50 31.54
CA LEU A 375 12.79 -60.14 30.15
C LEU A 375 11.35 -59.68 29.92
N LYS A 376 10.40 -60.20 30.71
CA LYS A 376 8.99 -59.80 30.63
C LYS A 376 8.76 -58.42 31.25
N GLU A 377 9.44 -58.10 32.35
CA GLU A 377 9.43 -56.78 32.97
C GLU A 377 10.11 -55.74 32.07
N GLU A 378 11.26 -56.06 31.47
CA GLU A 378 11.93 -55.22 30.47
C GLU A 378 11.06 -55.00 29.23
N SER A 379 10.39 -56.05 28.72
CA SER A 379 9.48 -55.92 27.59
C SER A 379 8.25 -55.05 27.91
N SER A 380 7.75 -55.09 29.14
CA SER A 380 6.66 -54.21 29.58
C SER A 380 7.12 -52.76 29.70
N SER A 381 8.31 -52.52 30.29
CA SER A 381 8.91 -51.19 30.41
C SER A 381 9.17 -50.55 29.04
N LEU A 382 9.75 -51.31 28.10
CA LEU A 382 9.97 -50.84 26.73
C LEU A 382 8.66 -50.56 26.00
N LYS A 383 7.59 -51.31 26.28
CA LYS A 383 6.27 -51.07 25.71
C LYS A 383 5.66 -49.76 26.21
N GLU A 384 5.76 -49.48 27.51
CA GLU A 384 5.31 -48.22 28.11
C GLU A 384 6.12 -47.02 27.58
N GLN A 385 7.44 -47.17 27.43
CA GLN A 385 8.29 -46.13 26.84
C GLN A 385 7.92 -45.86 25.38
N LEU A 386 7.67 -46.90 24.59
CA LEU A 386 7.24 -46.76 23.20
C LEU A 386 5.89 -46.02 23.10
N GLU A 387 4.94 -46.37 23.96
CA GLU A 387 3.62 -45.73 24.00
C GLU A 387 3.72 -44.25 24.42
N SER A 388 4.60 -43.93 25.37
CA SER A 388 4.89 -42.55 25.77
C SER A 388 5.50 -41.71 24.63
N VAL A 389 6.50 -42.26 23.92
CA VAL A 389 7.12 -41.59 22.78
C VAL A 389 6.11 -41.40 21.64
N GLN A 390 5.23 -42.38 21.42
CA GLN A 390 4.20 -42.31 20.39
C GLN A 390 3.17 -41.20 20.71
N GLN A 391 2.74 -41.07 21.96
CA GLN A 391 1.89 -39.95 22.39
C GLN A 391 2.59 -38.59 22.24
N GLN A 392 3.87 -38.49 22.60
CA GLN A 392 4.63 -37.26 22.43
C GLN A 392 4.76 -36.87 20.95
N LEU A 393 5.01 -37.84 20.07
CA LEU A 393 5.07 -37.63 18.62
C LEU A 393 3.73 -37.14 18.07
N GLU A 394 2.62 -37.71 18.53
CA GLU A 394 1.27 -37.30 18.12
C GLU A 394 0.97 -35.85 18.54
N ILE A 395 1.34 -35.47 19.77
CA ILE A 395 1.22 -34.08 20.26
C ILE A 395 2.09 -33.13 19.43
N MET A 396 3.34 -33.50 19.13
CA MET A 396 4.22 -32.66 18.30
C MET A 396 3.69 -32.51 16.87
N SER A 397 3.16 -33.58 16.28
CA SER A 397 2.53 -33.55 14.96
C SER A 397 1.32 -32.61 14.95
N LEU A 398 0.47 -32.67 15.97
CA LEU A 398 -0.70 -31.80 16.09
C LEU A 398 -0.30 -30.32 16.28
N LYS A 399 0.74 -30.05 17.09
CA LYS A 399 1.32 -28.71 17.25
C LYS A 399 1.91 -28.18 15.94
N TYR A 400 2.59 -29.03 15.18
CA TYR A 400 3.13 -28.67 13.88
C TYR A 400 2.01 -28.32 12.88
N GLN A 401 0.96 -29.14 12.79
CA GLN A 401 -0.18 -28.87 11.89
C GLN A 401 -0.91 -27.58 12.26
N THR A 402 -1.17 -27.35 13.55
CA THR A 402 -1.79 -26.10 14.00
C THR A 402 -0.91 -24.88 13.72
N HIS A 403 0.41 -25.00 13.86
CA HIS A 403 1.31 -23.90 13.52
C HIS A 403 1.35 -23.63 12.01
N LYS A 404 1.39 -24.68 11.19
CA LYS A 404 1.31 -24.60 9.73
C LYS A 404 0.03 -23.92 9.26
N GLU A 405 -1.11 -24.24 9.86
CA GLU A 405 -2.38 -23.62 9.50
C GLU A 405 -2.43 -22.14 9.86
N ARG A 406 -1.89 -21.74 11.03
CA ARG A 406 -1.74 -20.32 11.40
C ARG A 406 -0.86 -19.55 10.41
N TYR A 407 0.22 -20.15 9.92
CA TYR A 407 1.05 -19.52 8.90
C TYR A 407 0.32 -19.37 7.57
N ARG A 408 -0.43 -20.38 7.14
CA ARG A 408 -1.27 -20.29 5.94
C ARG A 408 -2.30 -19.16 6.06
N GLU A 409 -2.96 -19.06 7.20
CA GLU A 409 -3.92 -17.98 7.47
C GLU A 409 -3.25 -16.60 7.45
N LYS A 410 -2.05 -16.48 8.04
CA LYS A 410 -1.27 -15.23 8.00
C LYS A 410 -0.88 -14.83 6.57
N ILE A 411 -0.44 -15.78 5.75
CA ILE A 411 -0.12 -15.54 4.33
C ILE A 411 -1.36 -15.10 3.57
N TYR A 412 -2.49 -15.76 3.79
CA TYR A 412 -3.75 -15.41 3.15
C TYR A 412 -4.20 -13.97 3.51
N ARG A 413 -4.11 -13.58 4.78
CA ARG A 413 -4.41 -12.21 5.22
C ARG A 413 -3.47 -11.18 4.59
N LEU A 414 -2.17 -11.48 4.47
CA LEU A 414 -1.22 -10.59 3.81
C LEU A 414 -1.57 -10.38 2.33
N ARG A 415 -1.96 -11.43 1.60
CA ARG A 415 -2.40 -11.30 0.20
C ARG A 415 -3.65 -10.42 0.05
N ILE A 416 -4.61 -10.52 0.99
CA ILE A 416 -5.80 -9.65 0.97
C ILE A 416 -5.39 -8.19 1.17
N LEU A 417 -4.55 -7.90 2.17
CA LEU A 417 -4.08 -6.54 2.44
C LEU A 417 -3.28 -5.94 1.27
N GLU A 418 -2.46 -6.76 0.62
CA GLU A 418 -1.70 -6.36 -0.56
C GLU A 418 -2.64 -6.04 -1.74
N LYS A 419 -3.67 -6.87 -1.95
CA LYS A 419 -4.70 -6.60 -2.95
C LYS A 419 -5.44 -5.29 -2.65
N GLU A 420 -5.90 -5.07 -1.42
CA GLU A 420 -6.57 -3.82 -1.02
C GLU A 420 -5.66 -2.59 -1.20
N LYS A 421 -4.36 -2.73 -0.91
CA LYS A 421 -3.38 -1.66 -1.14
C LYS A 421 -3.28 -1.32 -2.64
N THR A 422 -3.15 -2.34 -3.50
CA THR A 422 -3.09 -2.12 -4.96
C THR A 422 -4.39 -1.54 -5.53
N GLU A 423 -5.56 -1.92 -4.98
CA GLU A 423 -6.85 -1.34 -5.36
C GLU A 423 -6.96 0.13 -4.93
N ARG A 424 -6.41 0.52 -3.78
CA ARG A 424 -6.35 1.94 -3.35
C ARG A 424 -5.40 2.75 -4.22
N GLU A 425 -4.23 2.21 -4.54
CA GLU A 425 -3.25 2.87 -5.41
C GLU A 425 -3.82 3.10 -6.83
N THR A 426 -4.40 2.06 -7.43
CA THR A 426 -5.06 2.18 -8.75
C THR A 426 -6.26 3.12 -8.73
N SER A 427 -7.07 3.11 -7.67
CA SER A 427 -8.19 4.06 -7.50
C SER A 427 -7.70 5.52 -7.39
N PHE A 428 -6.59 5.74 -6.70
CA PHE A 428 -5.96 7.05 -6.61
C PHE A 428 -5.42 7.52 -7.97
N GLU A 429 -4.73 6.65 -8.71
CA GLU A 429 -4.24 6.94 -10.06
C GLU A 429 -5.38 7.28 -11.02
N ILE A 430 -6.47 6.49 -11.03
CA ILE A 430 -7.67 6.75 -11.84
C ILE A 430 -8.26 8.12 -11.50
N SER A 431 -8.38 8.45 -10.21
CA SER A 431 -8.90 9.74 -9.75
C SER A 431 -8.00 10.91 -10.16
N SER A 432 -6.68 10.70 -10.20
CA SER A 432 -5.73 11.71 -10.69
C SER A 432 -5.87 11.93 -12.20
N ILE A 433 -5.93 10.84 -12.98
CA ILE A 433 -6.11 10.89 -14.43
C ILE A 433 -7.45 11.56 -14.77
N GLN A 434 -8.53 11.25 -14.05
CA GLN A 434 -9.83 11.89 -14.24
C GLN A 434 -9.75 13.41 -14.05
N ARG A 435 -9.08 13.88 -12.98
CA ARG A 435 -8.87 15.32 -12.75
C ARG A 435 -8.10 15.98 -13.89
N ASP A 436 -7.07 15.32 -14.43
CA ASP A 436 -6.28 15.88 -15.51
C ASP A 436 -7.04 15.88 -16.86
N VAL A 437 -7.87 14.87 -17.11
CA VAL A 437 -8.81 14.86 -18.24
C VAL A 437 -9.82 15.99 -18.14
N GLU A 438 -10.36 16.27 -16.94
CA GLU A 438 -11.30 17.36 -16.70
C GLU A 438 -10.67 18.75 -16.95
N LYS A 439 -9.39 18.91 -16.54
CA LYS A 439 -8.60 20.11 -16.84
C LYS A 439 -8.37 20.28 -18.34
N LEU A 440 -8.03 19.21 -19.06
CA LEU A 440 -7.85 19.26 -20.51
C LEU A 440 -9.17 19.56 -21.23
N LYS A 441 -10.28 18.98 -20.78
CA LYS A 441 -11.62 19.24 -21.33
C LYS A 441 -12.08 20.68 -21.09
N SER A 442 -11.83 21.23 -19.91
CA SER A 442 -12.12 22.64 -19.61
C SER A 442 -11.21 23.61 -20.38
N ALA A 443 -9.94 23.25 -20.61
CA ALA A 443 -9.03 24.01 -21.46
C ALA A 443 -9.47 23.99 -22.94
N ALA A 444 -9.96 22.86 -23.44
CA ALA A 444 -10.46 22.71 -24.81
C ALA A 444 -11.85 23.35 -25.03
N SER A 445 -12.67 23.46 -23.98
CA SER A 445 -14.00 24.09 -24.01
C SER A 445 -13.95 25.62 -23.94
N ARG A 446 -12.80 26.21 -23.61
CA ARG A 446 -12.66 27.68 -23.67
C ARG A 446 -12.70 28.13 -25.13
N PRO A 447 -13.65 29.01 -25.51
CA PRO A 447 -13.63 29.60 -26.84
C PRO A 447 -12.32 30.36 -27.03
N PRO A 448 -11.75 30.39 -28.24
CA PRO A 448 -10.51 31.11 -28.51
C PRO A 448 -10.75 32.58 -28.18
N THR A 449 -10.22 33.03 -27.04
CA THR A 449 -10.22 34.46 -26.71
C THR A 449 -9.36 35.15 -27.74
N THR A 450 -10.00 36.07 -28.44
CA THR A 450 -9.44 37.00 -29.41
C THR A 450 -8.27 37.76 -28.81
N THR A 451 -7.07 37.20 -28.93
CA THR A 451 -5.83 37.99 -28.93
C THR A 451 -5.61 38.46 -30.36
N SER A 452 -6.39 39.47 -30.76
CA SER A 452 -6.05 40.31 -31.90
C SER A 452 -4.82 41.15 -31.51
N SER A 453 -3.63 40.61 -31.74
CA SER A 453 -2.46 41.44 -32.01
C SER A 453 -2.26 41.49 -33.52
N PRO A 454 -2.29 42.68 -34.15
CA PRO A 454 -2.04 42.82 -35.58
C PRO A 454 -0.53 42.75 -35.85
N SER A 455 -0.18 42.32 -37.06
CA SER A 455 1.15 42.47 -37.70
C SER A 455 2.02 41.21 -37.77
N ARG A 456 1.87 40.50 -38.90
CA ARG A 456 2.93 40.27 -39.93
C ARG A 456 2.55 39.04 -40.76
N ARG A 457 1.70 39.24 -41.77
CA ARG A 457 1.66 38.34 -42.93
C ARG A 457 2.80 38.75 -43.87
N HIS A 458 3.88 37.97 -43.86
CA HIS A 458 4.82 37.80 -44.97
C HIS A 458 4.96 36.28 -45.13
N SER A 459 4.25 35.67 -46.09
CA SER A 459 4.72 35.41 -47.45
C SER A 459 5.82 34.35 -47.52
N VAL A 460 5.47 33.06 -47.69
CA VAL A 460 6.26 32.10 -48.50
C VAL A 460 5.34 30.96 -49.00
N TRP A 461 4.99 31.00 -50.27
CA TRP A 461 4.85 29.82 -51.15
C TRP A 461 5.20 30.30 -52.56
N PRO A 462 6.31 29.86 -53.18
CA PRO A 462 6.49 29.98 -54.61
C PRO A 462 6.02 28.68 -55.28
N VAL A 463 4.93 28.80 -56.04
CA VAL A 463 4.55 27.85 -57.09
C VAL A 463 5.60 28.01 -58.20
N VAL A 464 6.40 26.96 -58.41
CA VAL A 464 7.32 26.86 -59.53
C VAL A 464 6.57 26.25 -60.72
N SER A 465 6.39 27.04 -61.78
CA SER A 465 5.91 26.54 -63.08
C SER A 465 6.64 27.21 -64.25
N TYR A 466 7.58 26.41 -64.79
CA TYR A 466 8.06 26.29 -66.18
C TYR A 466 8.91 27.41 -66.83
N PRO A 467 9.80 27.01 -67.77
CA PRO A 467 9.37 27.00 -69.17
C PRO A 467 9.78 25.76 -69.98
N LYS A 468 8.91 25.41 -70.92
CA LYS A 468 9.15 24.56 -72.10
C LYS A 468 10.37 25.06 -72.90
N LYS A 469 11.17 24.13 -73.45
CA LYS A 469 11.80 24.27 -74.77
C LYS A 469 11.97 22.89 -75.43
N TRP A 470 11.33 22.78 -76.60
CA TRP A 470 11.58 21.94 -77.79
C TRP A 470 11.73 20.43 -77.62
#